data_AF-C0XKV7-F1
#
_entry.id   AF-C0XKV7-F1
#
_cell.length_a   1.000
_cell.length_b   1.000
_cell.length_c   1.000
_cell.angle_alpha   90.00
_cell.angle_beta   90.00
_cell.angle_gamma   90.00
#
_symmetry.space_group_name_H-M   'P 1'
#
loop_
_entity.id
_entity.type
_entity.pdbx_description
1 polymer ?
#
loop_
_entity_poly.entity_id
_entity_poly.type
_entity_poly.pdbx_seq_one_letter_code
_entity_poly.pdbx_strand_id
1 'polypeptide(L)'
;AAIQSLYEAKLLSYPRTDCAYITDEEFDYLVANLTKYLGLVSKPVALTNTTPNKRYVDGKKVEEHYAIIMTKIVPTKDQLAALPKLQQQVYDLVLRTTLAMFADPYEYEETTIVTQVGDANFKARRKL
;
A
#
# COMPACT_ATOMS: atom_id res chain seq x y z
N ALA A 1 -13.19 -2.00 15.84
CA ALA A 1 -14.38 -1.14 15.63
C ALA A 1 -14.22 -0.25 14.40
N ALA A 2 -13.26 0.67 14.35
CA ALA A 2 -13.13 1.63 13.24
C ALA A 2 -13.03 1.00 11.84
N ILE A 3 -12.18 -0.01 11.68
CA ILE A 3 -12.01 -0.69 10.38
C ILE A 3 -13.25 -1.46 9.94
N GLN A 4 -13.99 -2.04 10.89
CA GLN A 4 -15.23 -2.76 10.63
C GLN A 4 -16.31 -1.80 10.08
N SER A 5 -16.43 -0.60 10.65
CA SER A 5 -17.35 0.42 10.17
C SER A 5 -17.01 0.90 8.75
N LEU A 6 -15.72 1.02 8.41
CA LEU A 6 -15.28 1.38 7.06
C LEU A 6 -15.62 0.29 6.03
N TYR A 7 -15.50 -0.98 6.42
CA TYR A 7 -15.92 -2.12 5.60
C TYR A 7 -17.45 -2.16 5.40
N GLU A 8 -18.23 -1.94 6.46
CA GLU A 8 -19.70 -1.88 6.38
C GLU A 8 -20.18 -0.70 5.52
N ALA A 9 -19.45 0.42 5.55
CA ALA A 9 -19.64 1.56 4.64
C ALA A 9 -19.10 1.29 3.21
N LYS A 10 -18.52 0.11 2.97
CA LYS A 10 -17.93 -0.35 1.70
C LYS A 10 -16.77 0.51 1.21
N LEU A 11 -16.10 1.22 2.10
CA LEU A 11 -14.97 2.10 1.79
C LEU A 11 -13.64 1.32 1.71
N LEU A 12 -13.54 0.23 2.47
CA LEU A 12 -12.40 -0.68 2.49
C LEU A 12 -12.86 -2.13 2.26
N SER A 13 -11.95 -3.00 1.82
CA SER A 13 -12.20 -4.44 1.71
C SER A 13 -12.28 -5.12 3.09
N TYR A 14 -12.56 -6.43 3.09
CA TYR A 14 -12.85 -7.21 4.29
C TYR A 14 -11.70 -7.13 5.31
N PRO A 15 -11.97 -6.75 6.59
CA PRO A 15 -10.93 -6.34 7.52
C PRO A 15 -10.31 -7.49 8.32
N ARG A 16 -10.75 -8.73 8.13
CA ARG A 16 -10.24 -9.91 8.86
C ARG A 16 -9.56 -10.83 7.86
N THR A 17 -8.32 -10.53 7.55
CA THR A 17 -7.52 -11.24 6.55
C THR A 17 -6.07 -11.22 7.00
N ASP A 18 -5.41 -12.36 6.86
CA ASP A 18 -3.96 -12.49 7.05
C ASP A 18 -3.22 -12.47 5.70
N CYS A 19 -3.96 -12.37 4.58
CA CYS A 19 -3.39 -12.33 3.24
C CYS A 19 -2.81 -10.94 2.94
N ALA A 20 -1.58 -10.93 2.42
CA ALA A 20 -0.91 -9.71 1.95
C ALA A 20 -1.03 -9.48 0.43
N TYR A 21 -1.76 -10.34 -0.27
CA TYR A 21 -1.87 -10.34 -1.73
C TYR A 21 -3.25 -9.93 -2.22
N ILE A 22 -3.32 -9.45 -3.45
CA ILE A 22 -4.55 -9.18 -4.20
C ILE A 22 -4.53 -9.94 -5.53
N THR A 23 -5.68 -10.08 -6.17
CA THR A 23 -5.76 -10.65 -7.53
C THR A 23 -5.62 -9.55 -8.59
N ASP A 24 -5.49 -9.96 -9.85
CA ASP A 24 -5.46 -9.05 -10.99
C ASP A 24 -6.77 -8.24 -11.10
N GLU A 25 -7.92 -8.81 -10.73
CA GLU A 25 -9.22 -8.11 -10.77
C GLU A 25 -9.25 -6.91 -9.81
N GLU A 26 -8.68 -7.07 -8.62
CA GLU A 26 -8.54 -5.97 -7.67
C GLU A 26 -7.60 -4.89 -8.18
N PHE A 27 -6.47 -5.31 -8.73
CA PHE A 27 -5.48 -4.40 -9.27
C PHE A 27 -6.06 -3.53 -10.40
N ASP A 28 -6.81 -4.13 -11.32
CA ASP A 28 -7.40 -3.43 -12.47
C ASP A 28 -8.35 -2.31 -12.05
N TYR A 29 -9.22 -2.53 -11.05
CA TYR A 29 -10.11 -1.46 -10.60
C TYR A 29 -9.38 -0.40 -9.78
N LEU A 30 -8.29 -0.76 -9.09
CA LEU A 30 -7.46 0.20 -8.39
C LEU A 30 -6.77 1.13 -9.39
N VAL A 31 -6.23 0.59 -10.48
CA VAL A 31 -5.67 1.38 -11.61
C VAL A 31 -6.75 2.30 -12.20
N ALA A 32 -7.94 1.78 -12.49
CA ALA A 32 -9.04 2.56 -13.07
C ALA A 32 -9.51 3.73 -12.18
N ASN A 33 -9.32 3.65 -10.86
CA ASN A 33 -9.71 4.69 -9.91
C ASN A 33 -8.51 5.48 -9.34
N LEU A 34 -7.29 5.25 -9.83
CA LEU A 34 -6.05 5.84 -9.31
C LEU A 34 -6.13 7.37 -9.19
N THR A 35 -6.63 8.05 -10.22
CA THR A 35 -6.79 9.51 -10.23
C THR A 35 -7.72 10.01 -9.12
N LYS A 36 -8.80 9.27 -8.81
CA LYS A 36 -9.74 9.65 -7.75
C LYS A 36 -9.09 9.49 -6.38
N TYR A 37 -8.37 8.40 -6.15
CA TYR A 37 -7.61 8.17 -4.92
C TYR A 37 -6.54 9.25 -4.70
N LEU A 38 -5.79 9.61 -5.75
CA LEU A 38 -4.81 10.69 -5.71
C LEU A 38 -5.45 12.03 -5.32
N GLY A 39 -6.68 12.28 -5.77
CA GLY A 39 -7.45 13.47 -5.39
C GLY A 39 -7.77 13.58 -3.89
N LEU A 40 -7.73 12.46 -3.15
CA LEU A 40 -7.95 12.43 -1.69
C LEU A 40 -6.67 12.69 -0.90
N VAL A 41 -5.50 12.52 -1.51
CA VAL A 41 -4.21 12.75 -0.85
C VAL A 41 -3.88 14.24 -0.84
N SER A 42 -3.33 14.72 0.27
CA SER A 42 -3.02 16.15 0.46
C SER A 42 -1.84 16.63 -0.39
N LYS A 43 -0.94 15.72 -0.75
CA LYS A 43 0.25 16.01 -1.56
C LYS A 43 0.18 15.23 -2.88
N PRO A 44 0.40 15.89 -4.03
CA PRO A 44 0.53 15.19 -5.29
C PRO A 44 1.75 14.28 -5.25
N VAL A 45 1.58 13.04 -5.71
CA VAL A 45 2.63 12.03 -5.83
C VAL A 45 2.53 11.47 -7.25
N ALA A 46 3.68 11.33 -7.91
CA ALA A 46 3.74 10.63 -9.19
C ALA A 46 3.70 9.12 -8.90
N LEU A 47 2.64 8.47 -9.38
CA LEU A 47 2.44 7.03 -9.30
C LEU A 47 2.31 6.50 -10.72
N THR A 48 3.44 6.09 -11.29
CA THR A 48 3.59 5.74 -12.71
C THR A 48 3.53 4.24 -12.96
N ASN A 49 3.71 3.43 -11.91
CA ASN A 49 3.78 1.99 -12.07
C ASN A 49 2.38 1.37 -12.02
N THR A 50 1.73 1.25 -13.19
CA THR A 50 0.42 0.60 -13.35
C THR A 50 0.53 -0.83 -13.85
N THR A 51 1.67 -1.48 -13.65
CA THR A 51 1.87 -2.89 -14.02
C THR A 51 1.76 -3.79 -12.79
N PRO A 52 1.05 -4.94 -12.86
CA PRO A 52 0.95 -5.86 -11.74
C PRO A 52 2.33 -6.36 -11.28
N ASN A 53 2.62 -6.18 -9.99
CA ASN A 53 3.87 -6.64 -9.39
C ASN A 53 3.58 -7.82 -8.45
N LYS A 54 4.24 -8.97 -8.66
CA LYS A 54 4.08 -10.20 -7.85
C LYS A 54 4.36 -10.03 -6.35
N ARG A 55 4.99 -8.93 -5.94
CA ARG A 55 5.13 -8.57 -4.53
C ARG A 55 3.76 -8.35 -3.86
N TYR A 56 2.77 -7.89 -4.61
CA TYR A 56 1.43 -7.54 -4.11
C TYR A 56 0.30 -8.22 -4.89
N VAL A 57 0.46 -8.42 -6.20
CA VAL A 57 -0.53 -9.03 -7.10
C VAL A 57 -0.13 -10.48 -7.39
N ASP A 58 -0.71 -11.40 -6.64
CA ASP A 58 -0.49 -12.84 -6.81
C ASP A 58 -1.75 -13.60 -6.39
N GLY A 59 -2.70 -13.73 -7.33
CA GLY A 59 -3.99 -14.39 -7.07
C GLY A 59 -3.87 -15.86 -6.62
N LYS A 60 -2.72 -16.52 -6.84
CA LYS A 60 -2.48 -17.89 -6.35
C LYS A 60 -2.22 -17.96 -4.84
N LYS A 61 -1.86 -16.83 -4.23
CA LYS A 61 -1.61 -16.68 -2.78
C LYS A 61 -2.77 -16.02 -2.05
N VAL A 62 -3.85 -15.72 -2.78
CA VAL A 62 -5.11 -15.27 -2.20
C VAL A 62 -5.91 -16.50 -1.83
N GLU A 63 -6.29 -16.59 -0.55
CA GLU A 63 -7.18 -17.64 -0.04
C GLU A 63 -8.63 -17.13 -0.08
N GLU A 64 -9.36 -17.17 1.03
CA GLU A 64 -10.75 -16.69 1.11
C GLU A 64 -10.86 -15.16 1.01
N HIS A 65 -9.83 -14.45 1.47
CA HIS A 65 -9.78 -12.99 1.51
C HIS A 65 -8.43 -12.48 1.02
N TYR A 66 -8.48 -11.43 0.20
CA TYR A 66 -7.28 -10.67 -0.22
C TYR A 66 -6.91 -9.61 0.83
N ALA A 67 -5.85 -8.86 0.57
CA ALA A 67 -5.38 -7.78 1.44
C ALA A 67 -6.43 -6.68 1.70
N ILE A 68 -6.26 -5.94 2.79
CA ILE A 68 -7.09 -4.76 3.09
C ILE A 68 -6.68 -3.61 2.15
N ILE A 69 -7.55 -3.26 1.20
CA ILE A 69 -7.34 -2.23 0.18
C ILE A 69 -8.57 -1.33 0.00
N MET A 70 -8.39 -0.25 -0.76
CA MET A 70 -9.50 0.61 -1.19
C MET A 70 -10.47 -0.15 -2.10
N THR A 71 -11.77 0.16 -2.02
CA THR A 71 -12.77 -0.42 -2.92
C THR A 71 -13.07 0.52 -4.09
N LYS A 72 -13.83 0.02 -5.08
CA LYS A 72 -14.37 0.82 -6.20
C LYS A 72 -15.21 2.04 -5.75
N ILE A 73 -15.69 2.07 -4.50
CA ILE A 73 -16.46 3.17 -3.93
C ILE A 73 -15.49 4.17 -3.32
N VAL A 74 -15.21 5.24 -4.06
CA VAL A 74 -14.36 6.34 -3.61
C VAL A 74 -15.22 7.45 -3.00
N PRO A 75 -15.08 7.76 -1.69
CA PRO A 75 -15.83 8.83 -1.04
C PRO A 75 -15.33 10.21 -1.48
N THR A 76 -16.16 11.23 -1.32
CA THR A 76 -15.73 12.63 -1.46
C THR A 76 -14.94 13.08 -0.23
N LYS A 77 -14.22 14.22 -0.35
CA LYS A 77 -13.52 14.83 0.79
C LYS A 77 -14.47 15.17 1.95
N ASP A 78 -15.67 15.64 1.63
CA ASP A 78 -16.68 15.99 2.64
C ASP A 78 -17.21 14.75 3.37
N GLN A 79 -17.43 13.65 2.64
CA GLN A 79 -17.83 12.37 3.24
C GLN A 79 -16.76 11.83 4.17
N LEU A 80 -15.48 11.93 3.78
CA LEU A 80 -14.37 11.56 4.65
C LEU A 80 -14.27 12.47 5.88
N ALA A 81 -14.44 13.78 5.71
CA ALA A 81 -14.39 14.74 6.81
C ALA A 81 -15.50 14.52 7.85
N ALA A 82 -16.64 13.97 7.43
CA ALA A 82 -17.76 13.62 8.31
C ALA A 82 -17.52 12.35 9.15
N LEU A 83 -16.52 11.51 8.81
CA LEU A 83 -16.22 10.32 9.59
C LEU A 83 -15.58 10.66 10.95
N PRO A 84 -15.72 9.80 11.97
CA PRO A 84 -14.93 9.92 13.19
C PRO A 84 -13.41 9.94 12.91
N LYS A 85 -12.65 10.72 13.69
CA LYS A 85 -11.20 10.90 13.50
C LYS A 85 -10.42 9.58 13.34
N LEU A 86 -10.72 8.58 14.15
CA LEU A 86 -10.05 7.28 14.07
C LEU A 86 -10.35 6.56 12.73
N GLN A 87 -11.58 6.66 12.21
CA GLN A 87 -11.92 6.09 10.91
C GLN A 87 -11.22 6.84 9.77
N GLN A 88 -11.13 8.17 9.85
CA GLN A 88 -10.36 8.96 8.88
C GLN A 88 -8.89 8.54 8.84
N GLN A 89 -8.27 8.36 10.02
CA GLN A 89 -6.86 7.94 10.12
C GLN A 89 -6.63 6.53 9.58
N VAL A 90 -7.53 5.59 9.89
CA VAL A 90 -7.44 4.22 9.36
C VAL A 90 -7.63 4.22 7.83
N TYR A 91 -8.58 5.00 7.32
CA TYR A 91 -8.81 5.13 5.87
C TYR A 91 -7.58 5.72 5.16
N ASP A 92 -7.00 6.82 5.67
CA ASP A 92 -5.80 7.44 5.10
C ASP A 92 -4.59 6.49 5.13
N LEU A 93 -4.43 5.69 6.19
CA LEU A 93 -3.38 4.67 6.26
C LEU A 93 -3.53 3.61 5.17
N VAL A 94 -4.74 3.06 5.01
CA VAL A 94 -5.00 2.03 3.99
C VAL A 94 -4.89 2.62 2.58
N LEU A 95 -5.36 3.86 2.37
CA LEU A 95 -5.21 4.59 1.13
C LEU A 95 -3.74 4.73 0.73
N ARG A 96 -2.89 5.23 1.62
CA ARG A 96 -1.46 5.38 1.36
C ARG A 96 -0.77 4.05 1.10
N THR A 97 -1.13 3.03 1.87
CA THR A 97 -0.58 1.67 1.71
C THR A 97 -0.97 1.07 0.35
N THR A 98 -2.23 1.26 -0.07
CA THR A 98 -2.71 0.83 -1.39
C THR A 98 -1.98 1.58 -2.50
N LEU A 99 -1.82 2.90 -2.36
CA LEU A 99 -1.15 3.74 -3.35
C LEU A 99 0.34 3.42 -3.50
N ALA A 100 1.00 2.95 -2.43
CA ALA A 100 2.41 2.56 -2.47
C ALA A 100 2.70 1.41 -3.45
N MET A 101 1.70 0.62 -3.84
CA MET A 101 1.87 -0.41 -4.87
C MET A 101 2.16 0.17 -6.26
N PHE A 102 1.75 1.42 -6.51
CA PHE A 102 1.95 2.13 -7.78
C PHE A 102 3.18 3.05 -7.76
N ALA A 103 3.91 3.09 -6.65
CA ALA A 103 5.14 3.85 -6.53
C ALA A 103 6.30 3.10 -7.20
N ASP A 104 7.27 3.86 -7.69
CA ASP A 104 8.51 3.28 -8.19
C ASP A 104 9.31 2.62 -7.06
N PRO A 105 10.16 1.63 -7.36
CA PRO A 105 11.03 1.02 -6.37
C PRO A 105 11.87 2.08 -5.66
N TYR A 106 11.99 1.95 -4.34
CA TYR A 106 12.91 2.79 -3.58
C TYR A 106 14.36 2.46 -3.95
N GLU A 107 15.08 3.47 -4.45
CA GLU A 107 16.50 3.38 -4.77
C GLU A 107 17.33 3.81 -3.55
N TYR A 108 18.37 3.03 -3.24
CA TYR A 108 19.28 3.30 -2.12
C TYR A 108 20.70 2.92 -2.50
N GLU A 109 21.69 3.57 -1.88
CA GLU A 109 23.10 3.26 -2.07
C GLU A 109 23.63 2.47 -0.87
N GLU A 110 24.09 1.24 -1.11
CA GLU A 110 24.75 0.42 -0.08
C GLU A 110 26.26 0.32 -0.35
N THR A 111 27.06 0.90 0.56
CA THR A 111 28.52 0.74 0.55
C THR A 111 28.92 -0.34 1.55
N THR A 112 29.61 -1.38 1.08
CA THR A 112 30.22 -2.42 1.92
C THR A 112 31.73 -2.25 1.90
N ILE A 113 32.36 -2.07 3.07
CA ILE A 113 33.81 -2.05 3.24
C ILE A 113 34.21 -3.35 3.93
N VAL A 114 35.10 -4.11 3.31
CA VAL A 114 35.74 -5.29 3.93
C VAL A 114 37.21 -4.95 4.17
N THR A 115 37.63 -5.04 5.42
CA THR A 115 38.99 -4.72 5.85
C THR A 115 39.63 -5.94 6.50
N GLN A 116 40.79 -6.35 6.01
CA GLN A 116 41.58 -7.42 6.61
C GLN A 116 42.60 -6.84 7.59
N VAL A 117 42.66 -7.37 8.81
CA VAL A 117 43.65 -7.01 9.84
C VAL A 117 44.28 -8.31 10.34
N GLY A 118 45.50 -8.59 9.91
CA GLY A 118 46.12 -9.91 10.07
C GLY A 118 45.33 -10.99 9.33
N ASP A 119 44.95 -12.05 10.03
CA ASP A 119 44.12 -13.13 9.48
C ASP A 119 42.62 -12.89 9.65
N ALA A 120 42.22 -11.80 10.31
CA ALA A 120 40.82 -11.48 10.58
C ALA A 120 40.23 -10.51 9.54
N ASN A 121 39.00 -10.80 9.09
CA ASN A 121 38.23 -9.92 8.21
C ASN A 121 37.14 -9.18 8.97
N PHE A 122 37.07 -7.87 8.80
CA PHE A 122 36.05 -6.97 9.34
C PHE A 122 35.17 -6.44 8.22
N LYS A 123 33.87 -6.30 8.49
CA LYS A 123 32.89 -5.83 7.51
C LYS A 123 32.08 -4.68 8.07
N ALA A 124 32.09 -3.55 7.39
CA ALA A 124 31.23 -2.40 7.64
C ALA A 124 30.25 -2.21 6.48
N ARG A 125 29.00 -1.88 6.78
CA ARG A 125 27.94 -1.59 5.80
C ARG A 125 27.31 -0.24 6.10
N ARG A 126 27.16 0.59 5.08
CA ARG A 126 26.45 1.87 5.12
C ARG A 126 25.35 1.85 4.06
N LYS A 127 24.12 2.24 4.42
CA LYS A 127 23.01 2.48 3.50
C LYS A 127 22.63 3.96 3.53
N LEU A 128 22.49 4.57 2.35
CA LEU A 128 22.00 5.94 2.14
C LEU A 128 20.69 5.92 1.36
#